data_AF-A0A3D9GVS0-F1
#
_entry.id   AF-A0A3D9GVS0-F1
#
_cell.length_a   1.000
_cell.length_b   1.000
_cell.length_c   1.000
_cell.angle_alpha   90.00
_cell.angle_beta   90.00
_cell.angle_gamma   90.00
#
_symmetry.space_group_name_H-M   'P 1'
#
loop_
_entity.id
_entity.type
_entity.pdbx_description
1 polymer ?
#
loop_
_entity_poly.entity_id
_entity_poly.type
_entity_poly.pdbx_seq_one_letter_code
_entity_poly.pdbx_strand_id
1 'polypeptide(L)'
;MSWSVEYQDDQQNVHLDPIVKSVSWSGDIKQAARKLVVELSNTGDQRELYMTYKKGGELRLIWDEKLELFRGVLFADQLNSKGQMTLTAYDENIYLTKSKDTKIFRNMTASSVIKKLCGEFSISTGEIQDTGYVIPKLVFRDKTLFEMMVMSLTESQKQNGEWYHLTSREGKLQLLARKEQPVKWVLENGVNVLDASYSQSIEDTKTQIKVAGGDAAKKEISAAAKDGELIRRFGVMQHLEKPEQSMTKSQMEQRAKQLLADLGTIEDQARIDCLGIPEVISGSCVYVMESVTGILGGYYVSADDHRFERGNHTMSLTLSATDDIPKMEYKEAKGG
;
A
#
# COMPACT_ATOMS: atom_id res chain seq x y z
N MET A 1 23.10 9.21 15.47
CA MET A 1 21.91 9.32 14.63
C MET A 1 20.85 9.99 15.46
N SER A 2 20.39 11.16 15.06
CA SER A 2 19.31 11.88 15.74
C SER A 2 18.10 11.90 14.81
N TRP A 3 16.92 11.67 15.37
CA TRP A 3 15.65 11.91 14.71
C TRP A 3 14.92 12.98 15.51
N SER A 4 14.13 13.79 14.82
CA SER A 4 13.30 14.82 15.45
C SER A 4 11.88 14.76 14.92
N VAL A 5 10.94 15.19 15.76
CA VAL A 5 9.53 15.27 15.40
C VAL A 5 9.07 16.70 15.58
N GLU A 6 8.56 17.28 14.50
CA GLU A 6 8.00 18.63 14.51
C GLU A 6 6.48 18.56 14.39
N TYR A 7 5.81 19.43 15.14
CA TYR A 7 4.37 19.65 15.01
C TYR A 7 4.10 21.12 14.68
N GLN A 8 3.25 21.35 13.68
CA GLN A 8 2.87 22.68 13.22
C GLN A 8 1.35 22.79 13.05
N ASP A 9 0.75 23.86 13.59
CA ASP A 9 -0.60 24.31 13.26
C ASP A 9 -0.66 25.84 13.13
N ASP A 10 -1.85 26.40 12.95
CA ASP A 10 -2.06 27.85 12.80
C ASP A 10 -1.61 28.69 14.01
N GLN A 11 -1.36 28.07 15.17
CA GLN A 11 -1.03 28.73 16.43
C GLN A 11 0.37 28.40 16.94
N GLN A 12 0.93 27.24 16.61
CA GLN A 12 2.21 26.79 17.15
C GLN A 12 3.05 26.02 16.12
N ASN A 13 4.36 26.15 16.25
CA ASN A 13 5.35 25.33 15.56
C ASN A 13 6.41 24.91 16.58
N VAL A 14 6.46 23.62 16.92
CA VAL A 14 7.25 23.12 18.04
C VAL A 14 7.95 21.80 17.71
N HIS A 15 9.11 21.61 18.33
CA HIS A 15 9.80 20.32 18.38
C HIS A 15 9.28 19.50 19.55
N LEU A 16 8.90 18.25 19.29
CA LEU A 16 8.33 17.33 20.29
C LEU A 16 9.38 16.45 20.96
N ASP A 17 10.63 16.44 20.46
CA ASP A 17 11.72 15.54 20.86
C ASP A 17 11.84 15.29 22.37
N PRO A 18 11.78 16.30 23.27
CA PRO A 18 11.97 16.08 24.71
C PRO A 18 10.88 15.24 25.37
N ILE A 19 9.70 15.15 24.74
CA ILE A 19 8.54 14.45 25.28
C ILE A 19 8.19 13.18 24.49
N VAL A 20 8.80 12.96 23.32
CA VAL A 20 8.58 11.75 22.51
C VAL A 20 9.30 10.55 23.11
N LYS A 21 8.57 9.44 23.19
CA LYS A 21 9.07 8.14 23.64
C LYS A 21 9.47 7.25 22.48
N SER A 22 8.61 7.18 21.48
CA SER A 22 8.81 6.35 20.30
C SER A 22 8.13 6.96 19.08
N VAL A 23 8.63 6.60 17.90
CA VAL A 23 8.03 6.93 16.61
C VAL A 23 7.98 5.67 15.76
N SER A 24 6.82 5.37 15.17
CA SER A 24 6.66 4.36 14.13
C SER A 24 6.28 5.06 12.83
N TRP A 25 7.06 4.80 11.78
CA TRP A 25 6.84 5.30 10.43
C TRP A 25 6.72 4.13 9.48
N SER A 26 5.56 3.95 8.86
CA SER A 26 5.26 2.77 8.04
C SER A 26 4.61 3.11 6.71
N GLY A 27 4.78 2.21 5.76
CA GLY A 27 4.08 2.25 4.49
C GLY A 27 3.96 0.87 3.84
N ASP A 28 3.06 0.79 2.86
CA ASP A 28 2.73 -0.43 2.13
C ASP A 28 2.39 -0.01 0.69
N ILE A 29 2.95 -0.72 -0.31
CA ILE A 29 2.67 -0.47 -1.72
C ILE A 29 1.18 -0.60 -2.07
N LYS A 30 0.39 -1.30 -1.23
CA LYS A 30 -1.06 -1.48 -1.35
C LYS A 30 -1.88 -0.32 -0.80
N GLN A 31 -1.27 0.57 -0.02
CA GLN A 31 -1.96 1.68 0.63
C GLN A 31 -1.68 3.00 -0.08
N ALA A 32 -2.65 3.92 -0.02
CA ALA A 32 -2.50 5.23 -0.65
C ALA A 32 -1.46 6.12 0.06
N ALA A 33 -1.37 5.98 1.39
CA ALA A 33 -0.66 6.90 2.27
C ALA A 33 0.23 6.12 3.25
N ARG A 34 1.38 6.71 3.55
CA ARG A 34 2.25 6.32 4.66
C ARG A 34 1.67 6.86 5.98
N LYS A 35 2.05 6.22 7.07
CA LYS A 35 1.55 6.52 8.42
C LYS A 35 2.71 6.86 9.34
N LEU A 36 2.49 7.86 10.19
CA LEU A 36 3.36 8.20 11.31
C LEU A 36 2.58 8.08 12.61
N VAL A 37 3.11 7.33 13.56
CA VAL A 37 2.58 7.20 14.92
C VAL A 37 3.66 7.70 15.89
N VAL A 38 3.32 8.72 16.67
CA VAL A 38 4.23 9.32 17.65
C VAL A 38 3.66 9.07 19.05
N GLU A 39 4.41 8.37 19.89
CA GLU A 39 4.06 8.16 21.29
C GLU A 39 4.84 9.15 22.16
N LEU A 40 4.14 9.91 23.00
CA LEU A 40 4.75 10.96 23.82
C LEU A 40 4.13 11.07 25.22
N SER A 41 4.86 11.69 26.15
CA SER A 41 4.36 12.05 27.48
C SER A 41 3.95 13.51 27.50
N ASN A 42 2.65 13.79 27.41
CA ASN A 42 2.15 15.17 27.31
C ASN A 42 1.92 15.81 28.69
N THR A 43 2.59 15.32 29.74
CA THR A 43 2.50 15.87 31.10
C THR A 43 3.74 15.46 31.89
N GLY A 44 4.10 16.27 32.88
CA GLY A 44 5.15 15.97 33.86
C GLY A 44 4.59 15.63 35.24
N ASP A 45 3.38 16.09 35.55
CA ASP A 45 2.76 15.99 36.88
C ASP A 45 1.44 15.20 36.90
N GLN A 46 0.97 14.77 35.72
CA GLN A 46 -0.29 14.05 35.51
C GLN A 46 -1.54 14.89 35.87
N ARG A 47 -1.42 16.21 35.90
CA ARG A 47 -2.53 17.13 36.17
C ARG A 47 -2.78 18.06 35.00
N GLU A 48 -1.73 18.63 34.43
CA GLU A 48 -1.83 19.56 33.31
C GLU A 48 -1.11 19.01 32.09
N LEU A 49 -1.69 19.25 30.91
CA LEU A 49 -1.07 18.92 29.65
C LEU A 49 -0.05 19.98 29.27
N TYR A 50 1.08 19.57 28.72
CA TYR A 50 2.06 20.52 28.18
C TYR A 50 1.49 21.30 26.99
N MET A 51 0.73 20.62 26.11
CA MET A 51 0.13 21.24 24.93
C MET A 51 -1.10 20.49 24.43
N THR A 52 -1.88 21.15 23.57
CA THR A 52 -3.00 20.55 22.84
C THR A 52 -2.68 20.50 21.35
N TYR A 53 -3.20 19.48 20.66
CA TYR A 53 -2.92 19.26 19.24
C TYR A 53 -4.22 19.31 18.44
N LYS A 54 -4.23 20.13 17.40
CA LYS A 54 -5.39 20.30 16.50
C LYS A 54 -5.37 19.24 15.41
N LYS A 55 -6.54 18.66 15.15
CA LYS A 55 -6.73 17.83 13.96
C LYS A 55 -6.58 18.69 12.71
N GLY A 56 -5.92 18.15 11.70
CA GLY A 56 -5.49 18.96 10.55
C GLY A 56 -4.13 19.63 10.71
N GLY A 57 -3.54 19.64 11.91
CA GLY A 57 -2.15 20.07 12.10
C GLY A 57 -1.16 19.16 11.38
N GLU A 58 0.04 19.63 11.12
CA GLU A 58 1.08 18.93 10.40
C GLU A 58 2.07 18.26 11.36
N LEU A 59 2.45 17.02 11.07
CA LEU A 59 3.55 16.32 11.73
C LEU A 59 4.65 16.02 10.71
N ARG A 60 5.91 16.29 11.11
CA ARG A 60 7.09 15.94 10.32
C ARG A 60 8.02 15.03 11.12
N LEU A 61 8.63 14.08 10.42
CA LEU A 61 9.75 13.28 10.92
C LEU A 61 11.00 13.65 10.15
N ILE A 62 12.03 14.08 10.86
CA ILE A 62 13.30 14.51 10.29
C ILE A 62 14.41 13.61 10.82
N TRP A 63 15.33 13.23 9.93
CA TRP A 63 16.48 12.40 10.21
C TRP A 63 17.79 13.21 10.05
N ASP A 64 18.68 13.07 11.03
CA ASP A 64 19.98 13.74 11.13
C ASP A 64 19.90 15.25 10.77
N GLU A 65 18.87 15.92 11.29
CA GLU A 65 18.59 17.37 11.16
C GLU A 65 18.37 17.89 9.73
N LYS A 66 18.44 17.03 8.70
CA LYS A 66 18.47 17.47 7.30
C LYS A 66 17.46 16.77 6.41
N LEU A 67 17.20 15.49 6.64
CA LEU A 67 16.39 14.67 5.75
C LEU A 67 14.97 14.55 6.29
N GLU A 68 14.01 15.18 5.62
CA GLU A 68 12.58 14.94 5.88
C GLU A 68 12.21 13.53 5.40
N LEU A 69 11.91 12.64 6.35
CA LEU A 69 11.45 11.28 6.06
C LEU A 69 9.94 11.25 5.81
N PHE A 70 9.20 12.09 6.53
CA PHE A 70 7.74 12.11 6.47
C PHE A 70 7.19 13.50 6.76
N ARG A 71 6.11 13.84 6.07
CA ARG A 71 5.24 14.96 6.36
C ARG A 71 3.79 14.52 6.17
N GLY A 72 2.93 14.81 7.14
CA GLY A 72 1.54 14.41 7.06
C GLY A 72 0.62 15.14 8.02
N VAL A 73 -0.67 14.88 7.87
CA VAL A 73 -1.75 15.54 8.61
C VAL A 73 -2.12 14.72 9.83
N LEU A 74 -2.17 15.36 10.99
CA LEU A 74 -2.63 14.80 12.25
C LEU A 74 -4.12 14.46 12.16
N PHE A 75 -4.40 13.17 12.05
CA PHE A 75 -5.73 12.62 11.82
C PHE A 75 -6.41 12.15 13.09
N ALA A 76 -5.63 11.66 14.06
CA ALA A 76 -6.15 11.16 15.32
C ALA A 76 -5.13 11.38 16.44
N ASP A 77 -5.64 11.54 17.67
CA ASP A 77 -4.86 11.40 18.88
C ASP A 77 -5.61 10.53 19.89
N GLN A 78 -4.86 9.95 20.81
CA GLN A 78 -5.38 9.23 21.97
C GLN A 78 -4.61 9.71 23.19
N LEU A 79 -5.31 9.93 24.32
CA LEU A 79 -4.72 10.37 25.58
C LEU A 79 -5.27 9.51 26.71
N ASN A 80 -4.40 9.03 27.60
CA ASN A 80 -4.81 8.31 28.80
C ASN A 80 -4.62 9.14 30.08
N SER A 81 -5.13 8.62 31.20
CA SER A 81 -5.08 9.28 32.51
C SER A 81 -3.67 9.52 33.08
N LYS A 82 -2.64 8.86 32.52
CA LYS A 82 -1.23 9.05 32.88
C LYS A 82 -0.55 10.11 31.99
N GLY A 83 -1.33 10.81 31.16
CA GLY A 83 -0.85 11.78 30.17
C GLY A 83 -0.01 11.17 29.05
N GLN A 84 -0.12 9.86 28.82
CA GLN A 84 0.48 9.25 27.63
C GLN A 84 -0.41 9.53 26.43
N MET A 85 0.21 10.07 25.39
CA MET A 85 -0.48 10.47 24.18
C MET A 85 0.09 9.74 22.97
N THR A 86 -0.78 9.33 22.07
CA THR A 86 -0.43 8.76 20.78
C THR A 86 -1.00 9.67 19.70
N LEU A 87 -0.14 10.28 18.89
CA LEU A 87 -0.53 11.06 17.72
C LEU A 87 -0.43 10.17 16.47
N THR A 88 -1.45 10.17 15.63
CA THR A 88 -1.46 9.44 14.36
C THR A 88 -1.65 10.41 13.21
N ALA A 89 -0.64 10.49 12.34
CA ALA A 89 -0.69 11.23 11.09
C ALA A 89 -0.58 10.31 9.88
N TYR A 90 -1.12 10.78 8.77
CA TYR A 90 -0.95 10.17 7.46
C TYR A 90 -0.48 11.23 6.49
N ASP A 91 0.30 10.84 5.49
CA ASP A 91 0.60 11.78 4.40
C ASP A 91 -0.68 12.20 3.65
N GLU A 92 -0.57 13.26 2.84
CA GLU A 92 -1.70 13.86 2.12
C GLU A 92 -2.49 12.88 1.21
N ASN A 93 -1.88 11.77 0.81
CA ASN A 93 -2.58 10.79 -0.02
C ASN A 93 -3.70 10.08 0.76
N ILE A 94 -3.78 10.24 2.08
CA ILE A 94 -4.87 9.68 2.90
C ILE A 94 -6.24 10.14 2.39
N TYR A 95 -6.33 11.37 1.90
CA TYR A 95 -7.57 11.94 1.37
C TYR A 95 -8.06 11.22 0.11
N LEU A 96 -7.17 10.55 -0.65
CA LEU A 96 -7.58 9.70 -1.78
C LEU A 96 -8.50 8.56 -1.36
N THR A 97 -8.45 8.14 -0.10
CA THR A 97 -9.28 7.07 0.47
C THR A 97 -10.54 7.58 1.17
N LYS A 98 -10.64 8.89 1.44
CA LYS A 98 -11.74 9.48 2.22
C LYS A 98 -12.91 9.96 1.39
N SER A 99 -12.77 10.01 0.06
CA SER A 99 -13.83 10.38 -0.86
C SER A 99 -14.11 9.23 -1.82
N LYS A 100 -15.40 8.92 -2.01
CA LYS A 100 -15.89 8.00 -3.04
C LYS A 100 -16.75 8.74 -4.04
N ASP A 101 -16.68 8.33 -5.30
CA ASP A 101 -17.49 8.93 -6.36
C ASP A 101 -17.78 7.91 -7.49
N THR A 102 -18.62 8.33 -8.44
CA THR A 102 -18.92 7.65 -9.70
C THR A 102 -18.52 8.57 -10.85
N LYS A 103 -17.51 8.16 -11.63
CA LYS A 103 -16.92 9.00 -12.69
C LYS A 103 -16.80 8.22 -13.99
N ILE A 104 -16.95 8.93 -15.10
CA ILE A 104 -16.70 8.42 -16.44
C ILE A 104 -15.60 9.26 -17.09
N PHE A 105 -14.55 8.60 -17.56
CA PHE A 105 -13.48 9.20 -18.33
C PHE A 105 -13.47 8.60 -19.74
N ARG A 106 -13.15 9.41 -20.74
CA ARG A 106 -13.12 8.99 -22.16
C ARG A 106 -11.91 9.60 -22.83
N ASN A 107 -11.18 8.77 -23.58
CA ASN A 107 -9.99 9.18 -24.33
C ASN A 107 -8.99 9.96 -23.47
N MET A 108 -8.63 9.42 -22.30
CA MET A 108 -7.69 10.05 -21.36
C MET A 108 -6.56 9.07 -21.01
N THR A 109 -5.34 9.59 -20.84
CA THR A 109 -4.25 8.84 -20.20
C THR A 109 -4.50 8.71 -18.70
N ALA A 110 -3.89 7.72 -18.04
CA ALA A 110 -4.01 7.57 -16.60
C ALA A 110 -3.44 8.79 -15.85
N SER A 111 -2.33 9.36 -16.33
CA SER A 111 -1.78 10.64 -15.85
C SER A 111 -2.80 11.79 -15.92
N SER A 112 -3.61 11.86 -16.99
CA SER A 112 -4.67 12.87 -17.17
C SER A 112 -5.85 12.65 -16.24
N VAL A 113 -6.24 11.37 -16.01
CA VAL A 113 -7.28 11.02 -15.04
C VAL A 113 -6.87 11.45 -13.64
N ILE A 114 -5.62 11.16 -13.23
CA ILE A 114 -5.07 11.56 -11.94
C ILE A 114 -5.09 13.09 -11.79
N LYS A 115 -4.58 13.84 -12.77
CA LYS A 115 -4.60 15.32 -12.76
C LYS A 115 -6.02 15.87 -12.60
N LYS A 116 -6.99 15.30 -13.33
CA LYS A 116 -8.39 15.71 -13.25
C LYS A 116 -9.00 15.45 -11.88
N LEU A 117 -8.80 14.25 -11.32
CA LEU A 117 -9.26 13.91 -9.97
C LEU A 117 -8.64 14.84 -8.93
N CYS A 118 -7.34 15.13 -9.02
CA CYS A 118 -6.68 16.03 -8.08
C CYS A 118 -7.25 17.45 -8.15
N GLY A 119 -7.50 17.97 -9.36
CA GLY A 119 -8.10 19.29 -9.55
C GLY A 119 -9.52 19.38 -9.00
N GLU A 120 -10.36 18.36 -9.22
CA GLU A 120 -11.74 18.33 -8.73
C GLU A 120 -11.84 18.25 -7.21
N PHE A 121 -10.90 17.55 -6.56
CA PHE A 121 -10.89 17.34 -5.10
C PHE A 121 -9.90 18.24 -4.36
N SER A 122 -9.35 19.26 -5.03
CA SER A 122 -8.38 20.21 -4.46
C SER A 122 -7.15 19.55 -3.81
N ILE A 123 -6.67 18.46 -4.40
CA ILE A 123 -5.47 17.74 -3.96
C ILE A 123 -4.25 18.39 -4.62
N SER A 124 -3.30 18.85 -3.80
CA SER A 124 -2.05 19.43 -4.28
C SER A 124 -1.21 18.39 -5.00
N THR A 125 -0.70 18.74 -6.18
CA THR A 125 0.10 17.84 -7.03
C THR A 125 1.53 18.35 -7.18
N GLY A 126 2.47 17.43 -7.21
CA GLY A 126 3.87 17.65 -7.57
C GLY A 126 4.12 17.12 -8.98
N GLU A 127 5.20 16.36 -9.16
CA GLU A 127 5.51 15.72 -10.43
C GLU A 127 4.45 14.65 -10.77
N ILE A 128 3.83 14.77 -11.95
CA ILE A 128 2.96 13.73 -12.52
C ILE A 128 3.51 13.38 -13.89
N GLN A 129 4.23 12.27 -13.96
CA GLN A 129 4.78 11.74 -15.21
C GLN A 129 3.66 11.28 -16.15
N ASP A 130 3.90 11.42 -17.45
CA ASP A 130 2.91 11.02 -18.44
C ASP A 130 2.97 9.52 -18.69
N THR A 131 1.83 8.85 -18.61
CA THR A 131 1.70 7.39 -18.81
C THR A 131 1.57 7.01 -20.29
N GLY A 132 1.38 7.98 -21.19
CA GLY A 132 1.42 7.80 -22.64
C GLY A 132 0.22 7.09 -23.29
N TYR A 133 -0.28 5.98 -22.72
CA TYR A 133 -1.40 5.23 -23.29
C TYR A 133 -2.74 5.94 -23.05
N VAL A 134 -3.49 6.19 -24.13
CA VAL A 134 -4.81 6.80 -24.09
C VAL A 134 -5.87 5.72 -23.86
N ILE A 135 -6.53 5.76 -22.72
CA ILE A 135 -7.58 4.81 -22.36
C ILE A 135 -8.91 5.28 -22.98
N PRO A 136 -9.55 4.48 -23.87
CA PRO A 136 -10.74 4.93 -24.58
C PRO A 136 -11.91 5.25 -23.65
N LYS A 137 -12.11 4.46 -22.59
CA LYS A 137 -13.20 4.63 -21.64
C LYS A 137 -12.90 3.98 -20.30
N LEU A 138 -13.15 4.70 -19.22
CA LEU A 138 -13.17 4.20 -17.84
C LEU A 138 -14.49 4.62 -17.18
N VAL A 139 -15.15 3.69 -16.51
CA VAL A 139 -16.40 3.89 -15.78
C VAL A 139 -16.21 3.36 -14.37
N PHE A 140 -16.03 4.28 -13.42
CA PHE A 140 -15.89 3.94 -12.01
C PHE A 140 -17.23 4.17 -11.31
N ARG A 141 -17.67 3.21 -10.49
CA ARG A 141 -18.85 3.34 -9.62
C ARG A 141 -18.51 2.98 -8.19
N ASP A 142 -18.92 3.86 -7.28
CA ASP A 142 -18.61 3.76 -5.85
C ASP A 142 -17.15 3.35 -5.61
N LYS A 143 -16.23 4.15 -6.16
CA LYS A 143 -14.80 3.95 -5.99
C LYS A 143 -14.20 5.16 -5.29
N THR A 144 -13.24 4.90 -4.42
CA THR A 144 -12.36 5.92 -3.88
C THR A 144 -11.49 6.51 -4.98
N LEU A 145 -10.95 7.71 -4.75
CA LEU A 145 -10.02 8.32 -5.71
C LEU A 145 -8.79 7.42 -5.91
N PHE A 146 -8.27 6.84 -4.83
CA PHE A 146 -7.15 5.91 -4.89
C PHE A 146 -7.45 4.70 -5.80
N GLU A 147 -8.60 4.05 -5.62
CA GLU A 147 -9.02 2.94 -6.48
C GLU A 147 -9.12 3.38 -7.95
N MET A 148 -9.75 4.54 -8.24
CA MET A 148 -9.84 5.04 -9.61
C MET A 148 -8.47 5.27 -10.25
N MET A 149 -7.52 5.82 -9.48
CA MET A 149 -6.16 6.08 -9.95
C MET A 149 -5.40 4.76 -10.20
N VAL A 150 -5.39 3.84 -9.23
CA VAL A 150 -4.71 2.54 -9.35
C VAL A 150 -5.29 1.70 -10.50
N MET A 151 -6.61 1.67 -10.65
CA MET A 151 -7.27 0.98 -11.77
C MET A 151 -6.89 1.61 -13.12
N SER A 152 -6.82 2.94 -13.21
CA SER A 152 -6.40 3.63 -14.43
C SER A 152 -4.95 3.29 -14.80
N LEU A 153 -4.05 3.29 -13.81
CA LEU A 153 -2.65 2.89 -14.00
C LEU A 153 -2.53 1.43 -14.41
N THR A 154 -3.31 0.54 -13.79
CA THR A 154 -3.36 -0.89 -14.15
C THR A 154 -3.78 -1.09 -15.61
N GLU A 155 -4.80 -0.36 -16.09
CA GLU A 155 -5.23 -0.44 -17.48
C GLU A 155 -4.19 0.12 -18.47
N SER A 156 -3.47 1.19 -18.09
CA SER A 156 -2.35 1.70 -18.89
C SER A 156 -1.22 0.67 -18.98
N GLN A 157 -0.84 0.10 -17.84
CA GLN A 157 0.24 -0.88 -17.71
C GLN A 157 -0.02 -2.15 -18.54
N LYS A 158 -1.26 -2.64 -18.59
CA LYS A 158 -1.63 -3.80 -19.44
C LYS A 158 -1.30 -3.59 -20.92
N GLN A 159 -1.19 -2.34 -21.36
CA GLN A 159 -1.04 -1.97 -22.76
C GLN A 159 0.39 -1.60 -23.12
N ASN A 160 1.10 -0.86 -22.26
CA ASN A 160 2.46 -0.40 -22.52
C ASN A 160 3.55 -1.11 -21.68
N GLY A 161 3.18 -1.88 -20.66
CA GLY A 161 4.10 -2.55 -19.75
C GLY A 161 4.83 -1.63 -18.77
N GLU A 162 4.52 -0.33 -18.76
CA GLU A 162 5.19 0.63 -17.89
C GLU A 162 4.54 0.72 -16.52
N TRP A 163 5.38 0.77 -15.49
CA TRP A 163 4.96 0.80 -14.10
C TRP A 163 5.08 2.20 -13.53
N TYR A 164 4.07 2.60 -12.77
CA TYR A 164 4.04 3.87 -12.06
C TYR A 164 3.55 3.64 -10.63
N HIS A 165 3.99 4.48 -9.71
CA HIS A 165 3.51 4.47 -8.34
C HIS A 165 3.10 5.87 -7.88
N LEU A 166 2.13 5.91 -6.97
CA LEU A 166 1.68 7.12 -6.30
C LEU A 166 2.46 7.26 -5.00
N THR A 167 2.95 8.47 -4.73
CA THR A 167 3.66 8.80 -3.49
C THR A 167 3.33 10.22 -3.06
N SER A 168 3.59 10.56 -1.80
CA SER A 168 3.46 11.93 -1.29
C SER A 168 4.84 12.46 -0.94
N ARG A 169 5.19 13.62 -1.48
CA ARG A 169 6.43 14.35 -1.12
C ARG A 169 6.11 15.82 -0.91
N GLU A 170 6.64 16.40 0.16
CA GLU A 170 6.40 17.80 0.54
C GLU A 170 4.89 18.15 0.62
N GLY A 171 4.05 17.19 1.03
CA GLY A 171 2.60 17.37 1.08
C GLY A 171 1.91 17.44 -0.28
N LYS A 172 2.52 16.87 -1.32
CA LYS A 172 1.96 16.84 -2.68
C LYS A 172 1.94 15.43 -3.25
N LEU A 173 0.83 15.07 -3.90
CA LEU A 173 0.73 13.82 -4.64
C LEU A 173 1.68 13.85 -5.84
N GLN A 174 2.47 12.79 -6.00
CA GLN A 174 3.33 12.57 -7.15
C GLN A 174 3.01 11.23 -7.82
N LEU A 175 3.18 11.20 -9.14
CA LEU A 175 3.13 9.98 -9.96
C LEU A 175 4.49 9.82 -10.64
N LEU A 176 5.22 8.78 -10.24
CA LEU A 176 6.57 8.53 -10.70
C LEU A 176 6.65 7.15 -11.36
N ALA A 177 7.32 7.07 -12.51
CA ALA A 177 7.66 5.81 -13.14
C ALA A 177 8.56 4.99 -12.22
N ARG A 178 8.24 3.71 -12.10
CA ARG A 178 9.07 2.76 -11.38
C ARG A 178 10.15 2.26 -12.32
N LYS A 179 11.32 2.87 -12.24
CA LYS A 179 12.53 2.38 -12.91
C LYS A 179 13.15 1.29 -12.04
N GLU A 180 13.87 0.35 -12.68
CA GLU A 180 14.70 -0.62 -11.94
C GLU A 180 15.59 0.14 -10.95
N GLN A 181 15.36 -0.11 -9.67
CA GLN A 181 16.22 0.43 -8.63
C GLN A 181 17.37 -0.55 -8.43
N PRO A 182 18.63 -0.12 -8.57
CA PRO A 182 19.75 -0.98 -8.22
C PRO A 182 19.62 -1.35 -6.75
N VAL A 183 19.92 -2.61 -6.43
CA VAL A 183 19.96 -3.05 -5.03
C VAL A 183 21.10 -2.29 -4.34
N LYS A 184 20.73 -1.38 -3.44
CA LYS A 184 21.68 -0.53 -2.71
C LYS A 184 22.12 -1.14 -1.39
N TRP A 185 21.27 -1.96 -0.78
CA TRP A 185 21.40 -2.39 0.60
C TRP A 185 21.41 -3.91 0.72
N VAL A 186 22.31 -4.42 1.55
CA VAL A 186 22.45 -5.84 1.88
C VAL A 186 22.06 -6.05 3.34
N LEU A 187 21.17 -7.01 3.59
CA LEU A 187 20.71 -7.43 4.90
C LEU A 187 21.26 -8.84 5.16
N GLU A 188 22.11 -8.99 6.17
CA GLU A 188 22.86 -10.21 6.45
C GLU A 188 22.72 -10.64 7.92
N ASN A 189 22.49 -11.95 8.13
CA ASN A 189 22.45 -12.55 9.46
C ASN A 189 23.81 -12.37 10.19
N GLY A 190 23.76 -11.93 11.45
CA GLY A 190 24.95 -11.66 12.26
C GLY A 190 25.60 -10.29 12.01
N VAL A 191 25.07 -9.49 11.07
CA VAL A 191 25.55 -8.14 10.78
C VAL A 191 24.51 -7.09 11.15
N ASN A 192 23.40 -7.04 10.41
CA ASN A 192 22.35 -6.03 10.56
C ASN A 192 20.93 -6.61 10.68
N VAL A 193 20.74 -7.90 10.40
CA VAL A 193 19.49 -8.62 10.67
C VAL A 193 19.40 -8.95 12.15
N LEU A 194 18.25 -8.61 12.75
CA LEU A 194 17.91 -8.88 14.15
C LEU A 194 17.06 -10.15 14.27
N ASP A 195 16.09 -10.32 13.38
CA ASP A 195 15.23 -11.49 13.31
C ASP A 195 14.70 -11.70 11.88
N ALA A 196 14.29 -12.92 11.56
CA ALA A 196 13.73 -13.26 10.27
C ALA A 196 12.66 -14.35 10.42
N SER A 197 11.58 -14.21 9.65
CA SER A 197 10.52 -15.21 9.60
C SER A 197 10.06 -15.43 8.17
N TYR A 198 9.77 -16.70 7.87
CA TYR A 198 9.17 -17.13 6.62
C TYR A 198 7.99 -18.05 6.93
N SER A 199 6.83 -17.77 6.34
CA SER A 199 5.63 -18.59 6.49
C SER A 199 5.06 -18.92 5.12
N GLN A 200 4.38 -20.08 5.04
CA GLN A 200 3.61 -20.51 3.89
C GLN A 200 2.25 -21.02 4.35
N SER A 201 1.19 -20.70 3.62
CA SER A 201 -0.18 -21.10 3.92
C SER A 201 -0.93 -21.52 2.66
N ILE A 202 -1.82 -22.49 2.81
CA ILE A 202 -2.80 -22.88 1.79
C ILE A 202 -4.24 -22.61 2.22
N GLU A 203 -4.45 -21.92 3.34
CA GLU A 203 -5.79 -21.67 3.90
C GLU A 203 -6.71 -20.99 2.88
N ASP A 204 -6.16 -20.05 2.11
CA ASP A 204 -6.90 -19.33 1.07
C ASP A 204 -6.72 -19.89 -0.35
N THR A 205 -5.82 -20.85 -0.56
CA THR A 205 -5.57 -21.47 -1.87
C THR A 205 -6.83 -22.15 -2.43
N LYS A 206 -7.04 -22.04 -3.76
CA LYS A 206 -8.15 -22.66 -4.49
C LYS A 206 -7.61 -23.56 -5.60
N THR A 207 -7.97 -24.83 -5.56
CA THR A 207 -7.53 -25.83 -6.56
C THR A 207 -8.50 -25.98 -7.73
N GLN A 208 -9.71 -25.42 -7.59
CA GLN A 208 -10.72 -25.35 -8.64
C GLN A 208 -11.49 -24.03 -8.57
N ILE A 209 -11.75 -23.43 -9.73
CA ILE A 209 -12.65 -22.28 -9.86
C ILE A 209 -13.87 -22.71 -10.66
N LYS A 210 -15.06 -22.40 -10.18
CA LYS A 210 -16.31 -22.51 -10.93
C LYS A 210 -16.89 -21.12 -11.13
N VAL A 211 -17.13 -20.74 -12.38
CA VAL A 211 -17.85 -19.51 -12.74
C VAL A 211 -19.25 -19.94 -13.17
N ALA A 212 -20.29 -19.46 -12.47
CA ALA A 212 -21.68 -19.82 -12.75
C ALA A 212 -22.49 -18.56 -13.04
N GLY A 213 -23.21 -18.55 -14.16
CA GLY A 213 -24.10 -17.47 -14.55
C GLY A 213 -25.34 -17.96 -15.29
N GLY A 214 -26.18 -17.01 -15.69
CA GLY A 214 -27.49 -17.28 -16.28
C GLY A 214 -28.63 -16.90 -15.33
N ASP A 215 -29.83 -16.78 -15.90
CA ASP A 215 -31.05 -16.48 -15.16
C ASP A 215 -31.74 -17.79 -14.79
N ALA A 216 -32.36 -17.91 -13.60
CA ALA A 216 -32.99 -19.15 -13.15
C ALA A 216 -34.06 -19.67 -14.13
N ALA A 217 -34.60 -18.77 -14.97
CA ALA A 217 -35.58 -19.06 -16.02
C ALA A 217 -34.97 -19.47 -17.39
N LYS A 218 -33.68 -19.21 -17.65
CA LYS A 218 -33.01 -19.45 -18.95
C LYS A 218 -31.64 -20.09 -18.72
N LYS A 219 -31.62 -21.42 -18.58
CA LYS A 219 -30.44 -22.33 -18.58
C LYS A 219 -29.18 -21.79 -17.89
N GLU A 220 -28.86 -22.36 -16.73
CA GLU A 220 -27.58 -22.16 -16.05
C GLU A 220 -26.41 -22.49 -16.99
N ILE A 221 -25.52 -21.52 -17.21
CA ILE A 221 -24.27 -21.70 -17.96
C ILE A 221 -23.15 -21.63 -16.93
N SER A 222 -22.27 -22.63 -16.93
CA SER A 222 -21.09 -22.62 -16.08
C SER A 222 -19.83 -23.06 -16.82
N ALA A 223 -18.71 -22.54 -16.36
CA ALA A 223 -17.37 -22.95 -16.74
C ALA A 223 -16.56 -23.27 -15.47
N ALA A 224 -15.59 -24.16 -15.60
CA ALA A 224 -14.69 -24.48 -14.50
C ALA A 224 -13.25 -24.61 -15.00
N ALA A 225 -12.31 -24.17 -14.17
CA ALA A 225 -10.89 -24.42 -14.31
C ALA A 225 -10.42 -25.22 -13.10
N LYS A 226 -9.50 -26.17 -13.31
CA LYS A 226 -8.99 -27.06 -12.27
C LYS A 226 -7.50 -27.25 -12.44
N ASP A 227 -6.79 -27.35 -11.32
CA ASP A 227 -5.40 -27.77 -11.31
C ASP A 227 -5.29 -29.20 -10.76
N GLY A 228 -4.98 -30.15 -11.64
CA GLY A 228 -4.90 -31.57 -11.28
C GLY A 228 -3.76 -31.88 -10.30
N GLU A 229 -2.64 -31.15 -10.37
CA GLU A 229 -1.51 -31.36 -9.46
C GLU A 229 -1.85 -30.86 -8.06
N LEU A 230 -2.43 -29.66 -7.95
CA LEU A 230 -2.87 -29.11 -6.67
C LEU A 230 -3.98 -29.95 -6.06
N ILE A 231 -4.94 -30.44 -6.86
CA ILE A 231 -6.00 -31.35 -6.37
C ILE A 231 -5.41 -32.64 -5.81
N ARG A 232 -4.39 -33.22 -6.45
CA ARG A 232 -3.73 -34.43 -5.94
C ARG A 232 -3.00 -34.18 -4.62
N ARG A 233 -2.42 -32.99 -4.44
CA ARG A 233 -1.62 -32.65 -3.24
C ARG A 233 -2.47 -32.14 -2.07
N PHE A 234 -3.44 -31.28 -2.34
CA PHE A 234 -4.17 -30.51 -1.33
C PHE A 234 -5.67 -30.84 -1.27
N GLY A 235 -6.16 -31.66 -2.19
CA GLY A 235 -7.59 -31.93 -2.31
C GLY A 235 -8.36 -30.84 -3.06
N VAL A 236 -9.69 -30.98 -3.09
CA VAL A 236 -10.57 -30.06 -3.82
C VAL A 236 -10.95 -28.88 -2.93
N MET A 237 -10.44 -27.70 -3.29
CA MET A 237 -10.76 -26.42 -2.66
C MET A 237 -11.36 -25.50 -3.73
N GLN A 238 -12.68 -25.33 -3.70
CA GLN A 238 -13.41 -24.66 -4.79
C GLN A 238 -13.79 -23.22 -4.46
N HIS A 239 -13.47 -22.27 -5.35
CA HIS A 239 -14.08 -20.95 -5.38
C HIS A 239 -15.25 -20.91 -6.36
N LEU A 240 -16.37 -20.31 -5.94
CA LEU A 240 -17.54 -20.09 -6.78
C LEU A 240 -17.68 -18.60 -7.08
N GLU A 241 -17.42 -18.20 -8.32
CA GLU A 241 -17.65 -16.84 -8.80
C GLU A 241 -19.03 -16.77 -9.46
N LYS A 242 -19.86 -15.83 -9.01
CA LYS A 242 -21.13 -15.47 -9.63
C LYS A 242 -21.02 -14.06 -10.20
N PRO A 243 -20.65 -13.91 -11.49
CA PRO A 243 -20.53 -12.59 -12.09
C PRO A 243 -21.90 -11.92 -12.15
N GLU A 244 -21.95 -10.65 -11.74
CA GLU A 244 -23.16 -9.82 -11.83
C GLU A 244 -23.61 -9.58 -13.28
N GLN A 245 -22.67 -9.72 -14.22
CA GLN A 245 -22.92 -9.53 -15.65
C GLN A 245 -23.02 -10.86 -16.37
N SER A 246 -23.92 -10.91 -17.36
CA SER A 246 -23.97 -12.02 -18.29
C SER A 246 -22.65 -12.13 -19.06
N MET A 247 -22.02 -13.30 -18.96
CA MET A 247 -20.78 -13.63 -19.66
C MET A 247 -21.06 -14.75 -20.66
N THR A 248 -20.35 -14.74 -21.79
CA THR A 248 -20.33 -15.91 -22.68
C THR A 248 -19.54 -17.04 -22.03
N LYS A 249 -19.79 -18.29 -22.46
CA LYS A 249 -19.06 -19.46 -21.96
C LYS A 249 -17.53 -19.30 -22.09
N SER A 250 -17.06 -18.78 -23.22
CA SER A 250 -15.63 -18.51 -23.45
C SER A 250 -15.05 -17.50 -22.45
N GLN A 251 -15.78 -16.40 -22.18
CA GLN A 251 -15.35 -15.43 -21.17
C GLN A 251 -15.35 -16.03 -19.75
N MET A 252 -16.32 -16.89 -19.42
CA MET A 252 -16.33 -17.61 -18.13
C MET A 252 -15.14 -18.57 -18.00
N GLU A 253 -14.77 -19.28 -19.07
CA GLU A 253 -13.60 -20.16 -19.09
C GLU A 253 -12.30 -19.37 -18.90
N GLN A 254 -12.14 -18.25 -19.61
CA GLN A 254 -10.99 -17.37 -19.42
C GLN A 254 -10.93 -16.82 -18.00
N ARG A 255 -12.08 -16.40 -17.44
CA ARG A 255 -12.16 -15.90 -16.07
C ARG A 255 -11.79 -16.96 -15.04
N ALA A 256 -12.28 -18.19 -15.22
CA ALA A 256 -11.95 -19.31 -14.34
C ALA A 256 -10.45 -19.62 -14.36
N LYS A 257 -9.82 -19.59 -15.54
CA LYS A 257 -8.37 -19.80 -15.68
C LYS A 257 -7.56 -18.71 -15.00
N GLN A 258 -7.97 -17.44 -15.16
CA GLN A 258 -7.28 -16.32 -14.53
C GLN A 258 -7.37 -16.40 -13.01
N LEU A 259 -8.59 -16.59 -12.47
CA LEU A 259 -8.79 -16.76 -11.03
C LEU A 259 -8.04 -17.97 -10.47
N LEU A 260 -7.90 -19.05 -11.25
CA LEU A 260 -7.13 -20.22 -10.82
C LEU A 260 -5.63 -19.92 -10.77
N ALA A 261 -5.12 -19.11 -11.71
CA ALA A 261 -3.72 -18.67 -11.67
C ALA A 261 -3.46 -17.74 -10.47
N ASP A 262 -4.43 -16.89 -10.11
CA ASP A 262 -4.28 -15.93 -9.01
C ASP A 262 -4.49 -16.58 -7.62
N LEU A 263 -5.44 -17.52 -7.50
CA LEU A 263 -5.83 -18.13 -6.21
C LEU A 263 -5.26 -19.54 -6.01
N GLY A 264 -4.69 -20.15 -7.06
CA GLY A 264 -4.09 -21.48 -7.02
C GLY A 264 -2.66 -21.51 -6.48
N THR A 265 -2.20 -20.41 -5.89
CA THR A 265 -0.84 -20.30 -5.33
C THR A 265 -0.83 -20.62 -3.84
N ILE A 266 0.32 -21.08 -3.35
CA ILE A 266 0.61 -21.12 -1.92
C ILE A 266 0.92 -19.69 -1.52
N GLU A 267 0.22 -19.15 -0.53
CA GLU A 267 0.56 -17.84 0.02
C GLU A 267 1.82 -17.96 0.85
N ASP A 268 2.79 -17.08 0.63
CA ASP A 268 3.99 -17.01 1.43
C ASP A 268 4.27 -15.59 1.89
N GLN A 269 4.92 -15.48 3.05
CA GLN A 269 5.30 -14.21 3.63
C GLN A 269 6.71 -14.31 4.19
N ALA A 270 7.60 -13.47 3.67
CA ALA A 270 8.94 -13.26 4.21
C ALA A 270 8.99 -11.93 4.97
N ARG A 271 9.46 -11.96 6.21
CA ARG A 271 9.65 -10.77 7.04
C ARG A 271 11.05 -10.74 7.63
N ILE A 272 11.71 -9.58 7.55
CA ILE A 272 13.02 -9.32 8.13
C ILE A 272 12.93 -8.15 9.10
N ASP A 273 13.34 -8.36 10.34
CA ASP A 273 13.58 -7.30 11.32
C ASP A 273 15.08 -7.01 11.36
N CYS A 274 15.48 -5.75 11.21
CA CYS A 274 16.88 -5.36 11.07
C CYS A 274 17.17 -3.96 11.63
N LEU A 275 18.44 -3.59 11.70
CA LEU A 275 18.85 -2.22 11.97
C LEU A 275 18.30 -1.28 10.89
N GLY A 276 17.79 -0.13 11.32
CA GLY A 276 17.06 0.77 10.45
C GLY A 276 17.94 1.46 9.41
N ILE A 277 17.45 1.52 8.18
CA ILE A 277 18.03 2.27 7.07
C ILE A 277 16.93 3.18 6.53
N PRO A 278 16.97 4.51 6.74
CA PRO A 278 15.86 5.40 6.39
C PRO A 278 15.49 5.42 4.90
N GLU A 279 16.41 5.04 4.02
CA GLU A 279 16.18 4.94 2.58
C GLU A 279 15.39 3.69 2.16
N VAL A 280 15.31 2.66 3.00
CA VAL A 280 14.67 1.39 2.68
C VAL A 280 13.20 1.43 3.07
N ILE A 281 12.37 1.91 2.14
CA ILE A 281 10.91 1.96 2.29
C ILE A 281 10.21 1.03 1.31
N SER A 282 8.90 0.84 1.48
CA SER A 282 8.05 0.13 0.54
C SER A 282 8.24 0.66 -0.90
N GLY A 283 8.45 -0.27 -1.82
CA GLY A 283 8.85 0.01 -3.21
C GLY A 283 10.35 -0.15 -3.50
N SER A 284 11.20 -0.22 -2.46
CA SER A 284 12.66 -0.39 -2.59
C SER A 284 13.06 -1.84 -2.86
N CYS A 285 14.32 -2.03 -3.31
CA CYS A 285 14.93 -3.35 -3.49
C CYS A 285 16.07 -3.57 -2.48
N VAL A 286 16.12 -4.75 -1.87
CA VAL A 286 17.18 -5.16 -0.92
C VAL A 286 17.72 -6.53 -1.30
N TYR A 287 19.00 -6.79 -1.00
CA TYR A 287 19.58 -8.13 -1.06
C TYR A 287 19.57 -8.72 0.34
N VAL A 288 19.03 -9.92 0.52
CA VAL A 288 18.96 -10.59 1.82
C VAL A 288 19.81 -11.84 1.81
N MET A 289 20.54 -12.04 2.91
CA MET A 289 21.39 -13.19 3.19
C MET A 289 21.05 -13.72 4.57
N GLU A 290 19.92 -14.42 4.66
CA GLU A 290 19.49 -15.10 5.88
C GLU A 290 19.40 -16.61 5.65
N SER A 291 20.31 -17.34 6.30
CA SER A 291 20.53 -18.77 6.04
C SER A 291 19.51 -19.70 6.68
N VAL A 292 18.88 -19.32 7.81
CA VAL A 292 18.04 -20.24 8.59
C VAL A 292 16.65 -20.38 7.98
N THR A 293 16.04 -19.26 7.61
CA THR A 293 14.75 -19.18 6.91
C THR A 293 14.88 -19.47 5.42
N GLY A 294 16.09 -19.37 4.87
CA GLY A 294 16.36 -19.55 3.44
C GLY A 294 16.03 -18.32 2.60
N ILE A 295 15.79 -17.16 3.22
CA ILE A 295 15.59 -15.89 2.52
C ILE A 295 16.94 -15.43 1.98
N LEU A 296 17.24 -15.79 0.74
CA LEU A 296 18.51 -15.53 0.07
C LEU A 296 18.28 -15.00 -1.36
N GLY A 297 18.69 -13.76 -1.60
CA GLY A 297 18.61 -13.14 -2.93
C GLY A 297 18.11 -11.70 -2.91
N GLY A 298 17.78 -11.18 -4.09
CA GLY A 298 17.16 -9.87 -4.24
C GLY A 298 15.66 -9.93 -4.04
N TYR A 299 15.12 -9.05 -3.20
CA TYR A 299 13.69 -8.93 -2.92
C TYR A 299 13.22 -7.48 -2.99
N TYR A 300 11.93 -7.31 -3.30
CA TYR A 300 11.24 -6.03 -3.20
C TYR A 300 10.64 -5.89 -1.80
N VAL A 301 10.65 -4.68 -1.26
CA VAL A 301 9.97 -4.34 0.00
C VAL A 301 8.52 -3.98 -0.31
N SER A 302 7.58 -4.84 0.07
CA SER A 302 6.15 -4.56 -0.13
C SER A 302 5.58 -3.67 0.98
N ALA A 303 6.07 -3.85 2.21
CA ALA A 303 5.71 -3.03 3.35
C ALA A 303 6.90 -2.83 4.28
N ASP A 304 6.95 -1.69 4.93
CA ASP A 304 7.99 -1.30 5.88
C ASP A 304 7.36 -0.71 7.16
N ASP A 305 8.01 -0.93 8.29
CA ASP A 305 7.76 -0.24 9.55
C ASP A 305 9.10 0.12 10.20
N HIS A 306 9.43 1.40 10.20
CA HIS A 306 10.59 1.93 10.91
C HIS A 306 10.20 2.37 12.30
N ARG A 307 10.96 1.94 13.31
CA ARG A 307 10.78 2.30 14.70
C ARG A 307 11.98 3.07 15.22
N PHE A 308 11.72 4.23 15.80
CA PHE A 308 12.70 5.10 16.44
C PHE A 308 12.39 5.20 17.93
N GLU A 309 13.31 4.76 18.79
CA GLU A 309 13.10 4.74 20.23
C GLU A 309 14.44 4.83 20.96
N ARG A 310 14.56 5.76 21.93
CA ARG A 310 15.75 5.93 22.79
C ARG A 310 17.09 6.00 22.02
N GLY A 311 17.10 6.68 20.88
CA GLY A 311 18.28 6.83 20.03
C GLY A 311 18.59 5.63 19.12
N ASN A 312 17.77 4.57 19.15
CA ASN A 312 17.87 3.43 18.25
C ASN A 312 16.90 3.58 17.08
N HIS A 313 17.30 3.08 15.91
CA HIS A 313 16.47 2.92 14.72
C HIS A 313 16.49 1.46 14.29
N THR A 314 15.33 0.82 14.28
CA THR A 314 15.12 -0.52 13.73
C THR A 314 14.07 -0.44 12.64
N MET A 315 14.03 -1.43 11.75
CA MET A 315 12.96 -1.54 10.76
C MET A 315 12.54 -2.98 10.58
N SER A 316 11.28 -3.14 10.20
CA SER A 316 10.68 -4.41 9.84
C SER A 316 10.20 -4.34 8.41
N LEU A 317 10.65 -5.27 7.58
CA LEU A 317 10.34 -5.31 6.15
C LEU A 317 9.55 -6.57 5.83
N THR A 318 8.44 -6.40 5.11
CA THR A 318 7.77 -7.50 4.41
C THR A 318 8.31 -7.56 2.99
N LEU A 319 8.82 -8.73 2.59
CA LEU A 319 9.50 -8.94 1.34
C LEU A 319 8.60 -9.67 0.34
N SER A 320 8.78 -9.33 -0.93
CA SER A 320 8.14 -9.99 -2.07
C SER A 320 9.17 -10.37 -3.12
N ALA A 321 9.06 -11.59 -3.65
CA ALA A 321 9.88 -12.06 -4.76
C ALA A 321 9.49 -11.40 -6.09
N THR A 322 8.23 -10.97 -6.22
CA THR A 322 7.74 -10.23 -7.39
C THR A 322 7.52 -8.77 -7.05
N ASP A 323 7.66 -7.90 -8.05
CA ASP A 323 7.44 -6.48 -7.88
C ASP A 323 5.95 -6.05 -7.96
N ASP A 324 5.04 -6.98 -7.66
CA ASP A 324 3.62 -6.79 -7.93
C ASP A 324 2.99 -5.74 -6.99
N ILE A 325 2.63 -4.61 -7.60
CA ILE A 325 1.80 -3.53 -7.02
C ILE A 325 0.36 -4.04 -6.84
N PRO A 326 -0.46 -3.48 -5.92
CA PRO A 326 -1.91 -3.73 -5.92
C PRO A 326 -2.51 -3.61 -7.34
N LYS A 327 -2.80 -4.75 -7.95
CA LYS A 327 -3.55 -4.82 -9.20
C LYS A 327 -5.02 -4.76 -8.83
N MET A 328 -5.69 -3.69 -9.24
CA MET A 328 -7.15 -3.60 -9.12
C MET A 328 -7.73 -3.74 -10.52
N GLU A 329 -8.40 -4.87 -10.76
CA GLU A 329 -9.00 -5.11 -12.06
C GLU A 329 -10.17 -4.17 -12.33
N TYR A 330 -10.13 -3.49 -13.47
CA TYR A 330 -11.26 -2.76 -13.98
C TYR A 330 -12.35 -3.70 -14.51
N LYS A 331 -13.52 -3.67 -13.86
CA LYS A 331 -14.76 -4.27 -14.36
C LYS A 331 -15.70 -3.14 -14.79
N GLU A 332 -15.97 -3.02 -16.09
CA GLU A 332 -17.01 -2.12 -16.58
C GLU A 332 -18.36 -2.65 -16.10
N ALA A 333 -18.86 -2.19 -14.95
CA ALA A 333 -20.28 -2.38 -14.67
C ALA A 333 -21.06 -1.57 -15.73
N LYS A 334 -21.96 -2.19 -16.47
CA LYS A 334 -22.93 -1.45 -17.30
C LYS A 334 -24.15 -1.20 -16.42
N GLY A 335 -24.54 0.06 -16.30
CA GLY A 335 -25.72 0.45 -15.52
C GLY A 335 -26.95 -0.17 -16.16
N GLY A 336 -27.85 -0.67 -15.31
CA GLY A 336 -29.17 -1.14 -15.72
C GLY A 336 -30.04 -0.04 -16.31
#